data_AF-A0A9E3TXI5-F1
#
_entry.id   AF-A0A9E3TXI5-F1
#
_cell.length_a   1.000
_cell.length_b   1.000
_cell.length_c   1.000
_cell.angle_alpha   90.00
_cell.angle_beta   90.00
_cell.angle_gamma   90.00
#
_symmetry.space_group_name_H-M   'P 1'
#
loop_
_entity.id
_entity.type
_entity.pdbx_description
1 polymer ?
#
loop_
_entity_poly.entity_id
_entity_poly.type
_entity_poly.pdbx_seq_one_letter_code
_entity_poly.pdbx_strand_id
1 'polypeptide(L)'
;LDAKPIPGTWSTRQVVCHVADFEPIYADRMKRVIAEDEPTFFGGDPDVFAARLAYEQRNVDDEVQLVESVRGQMVSILRTLAPNGFRRTGNHLEHGPLSLETLLSRITGHIPHHVNFIKAKREKLGI
;
A
#
# COMPACT_ATOMS: atom_id res chain seq x y z
N LEU A 1 14.04 5.54 -14.00
CA LEU A 1 13.48 5.16 -12.68
C LEU A 1 13.94 6.12 -11.58
N ASP A 2 15.23 6.50 -11.56
CA ASP A 2 15.84 7.22 -10.43
C ASP A 2 15.85 8.75 -10.56
N ALA A 3 15.52 9.28 -11.75
CA ALA A 3 15.39 10.73 -11.97
C ALA A 3 14.31 11.35 -11.06
N LYS A 4 14.60 12.56 -10.57
CA LYS A 4 13.70 13.40 -9.76
C LYS A 4 13.40 14.71 -10.49
N PRO A 5 12.63 14.68 -11.59
CA PRO A 5 12.36 15.86 -12.43
C PRO A 5 11.45 16.90 -11.74
N ILE A 6 10.81 16.53 -10.63
CA ILE A 6 9.99 17.41 -9.81
C ILE A 6 10.72 17.56 -8.46
N PRO A 7 11.30 18.74 -8.16
CA PRO A 7 12.02 18.97 -6.91
C PRO A 7 11.20 18.65 -5.67
N GLY A 8 11.85 18.08 -4.65
CA GLY A 8 11.19 17.71 -3.38
C GLY A 8 10.31 16.46 -3.43
N THR A 9 10.25 15.74 -4.57
CA THR A 9 9.47 14.50 -4.70
C THR A 9 10.35 13.26 -4.81
N TRP A 10 9.79 12.11 -4.46
CA TRP A 10 10.41 10.80 -4.66
C TRP A 10 10.67 10.50 -6.14
N SER A 11 11.65 9.64 -6.43
CA SER A 11 11.85 9.06 -7.76
C SER A 11 10.75 8.06 -8.11
N THR A 12 10.71 7.57 -9.36
CA THR A 12 9.73 6.51 -9.73
C THR A 12 10.02 5.23 -8.94
N ARG A 13 11.29 4.86 -8.75
CA ARG A 13 11.68 3.69 -7.94
C ARG A 13 11.15 3.79 -6.51
N GLN A 14 11.37 4.94 -5.87
CA GLN A 14 10.91 5.19 -4.50
C GLN A 14 9.38 5.12 -4.39
N VAL A 15 8.63 5.61 -5.40
CA VAL A 15 7.16 5.48 -5.43
C VAL A 15 6.73 4.02 -5.54
N VAL A 16 7.38 3.20 -6.37
CA VAL A 16 7.06 1.77 -6.47
C VAL A 16 7.36 1.04 -5.15
N CYS A 17 8.53 1.29 -4.55
CA CYS A 17 8.89 0.67 -3.27
C CYS A 17 7.90 1.05 -2.17
N HIS A 18 7.45 2.32 -2.12
CA HIS A 18 6.41 2.76 -1.19
C HIS A 18 5.11 1.99 -1.38
N VAL A 19 4.64 1.81 -2.62
CA VAL A 19 3.46 1.01 -2.91
C VAL A 19 3.65 -0.41 -2.41
N ALA A 20 4.78 -1.04 -2.77
CA ALA A 20 5.06 -2.42 -2.43
C ALA A 20 5.13 -2.68 -0.92
N ASP A 21 5.73 -1.79 -0.13
CA ASP A 21 5.82 -1.98 1.33
C ASP A 21 4.49 -1.81 2.05
N PHE A 22 3.55 -1.04 1.50
CA PHE A 22 2.23 -0.87 2.10
C PHE A 22 1.25 -1.99 1.75
N GLU A 23 1.47 -2.77 0.69
CA GLU A 23 0.65 -3.96 0.38
C GLU A 23 0.63 -4.99 1.53
N PRO A 24 1.77 -5.52 2.02
CA PRO A 24 1.77 -6.48 3.12
C PRO A 24 1.25 -5.88 4.43
N ILE A 25 1.48 -4.58 4.67
CA ILE A 25 0.93 -3.87 5.85
C ILE A 25 -0.60 -3.86 5.79
N TYR A 26 -1.19 -3.49 4.66
CA TYR A 26 -2.65 -3.50 4.51
C TYR A 26 -3.20 -4.93 4.54
N ALA A 27 -2.47 -5.91 3.98
CA ALA A 27 -2.85 -7.31 4.07
C ALA A 27 -2.87 -7.82 5.52
N ASP A 28 -1.86 -7.51 6.34
CA ASP A 28 -1.85 -7.83 7.77
C ASP A 28 -3.05 -7.20 8.49
N ARG A 29 -3.27 -5.89 8.31
CA ARG A 29 -4.41 -5.18 8.91
C ARG A 29 -5.74 -5.83 8.54
N MET A 30 -5.96 -6.12 7.26
CA MET A 30 -7.18 -6.76 6.79
C MET A 30 -7.35 -8.17 7.37
N LYS A 31 -6.29 -8.98 7.40
CA LYS A 31 -6.33 -10.33 7.99
C LYS A 31 -6.66 -10.30 9.48
N ARG A 32 -6.08 -9.36 10.24
CA ARG A 32 -6.43 -9.16 11.65
C ARG A 32 -7.91 -8.82 11.80
N VAL A 33 -8.41 -7.83 11.05
CA VAL A 33 -9.84 -7.45 11.12
C VAL A 33 -10.77 -8.61 10.77
N ILE A 34 -10.35 -9.50 9.87
CA ILE A 34 -11.10 -10.72 9.52
C ILE A 34 -11.06 -11.75 10.66
N ALA A 35 -9.89 -12.00 11.24
CA ALA A 35 -9.65 -13.13 12.13
C ALA A 35 -9.83 -12.84 13.62
N GLU A 36 -9.67 -11.58 14.04
CA GLU A 36 -9.66 -11.14 15.43
C GLU A 36 -10.83 -10.19 15.70
N ASP A 37 -11.24 -10.06 16.97
CA ASP A 37 -12.29 -9.15 17.39
C ASP A 37 -11.71 -7.78 17.76
N GLU A 38 -12.06 -6.76 16.97
CA GLU A 38 -11.64 -5.35 17.13
C GLU A 38 -10.12 -5.13 17.35
N PRO A 39 -9.24 -5.75 16.54
CA PRO A 39 -7.81 -5.71 16.77
C PRO A 39 -7.23 -4.30 16.61
N THR A 40 -6.18 -4.00 17.36
CA THR A 40 -5.40 -2.77 17.20
C THR A 40 -4.26 -2.98 16.22
N PHE A 41 -4.04 -2.02 15.32
CA PHE A 41 -2.93 -2.07 14.36
C PHE A 41 -2.26 -0.71 14.15
N PHE A 42 -0.96 -0.78 13.84
CA PHE A 42 -0.09 0.38 13.71
C PHE A 42 -0.24 1.07 12.35
N GLY A 43 0.05 2.37 12.35
CA GLY A 43 0.37 3.14 11.15
C GLY A 43 1.74 2.76 10.58
N GLY A 44 2.17 3.51 9.57
CA GLY A 44 3.51 3.42 9.02
C GLY A 44 3.86 4.76 8.41
N ASP A 45 5.00 5.34 8.82
CA ASP A 45 5.50 6.59 8.26
C ASP A 45 6.22 6.28 6.94
N PRO A 46 5.68 6.72 5.81
CA PRO A 46 6.23 6.35 4.52
C PRO A 46 7.56 7.07 4.20
N ASP A 47 7.82 8.25 4.78
CA ASP A 47 9.09 8.95 4.64
C ASP A 47 10.20 8.24 5.42
N VAL A 48 9.89 7.75 6.63
CA VAL A 48 10.82 6.94 7.41
C VAL A 48 11.14 5.62 6.69
N PHE A 49 10.14 4.98 6.09
CA PHE A 49 10.34 3.75 5.30
C PHE A 49 11.24 4.02 4.10
N ALA A 50 10.93 5.05 3.32
CA ALA A 50 11.74 5.43 2.17
C ALA A 50 13.19 5.73 2.55
N ALA A 51 13.42 6.37 3.70
CA ALA A 51 14.75 6.71 4.18
C ALA A 51 15.55 5.52 4.74
N ARG A 52 14.89 4.47 5.24
CA ARG A 52 15.55 3.39 6.01
C ARG A 52 15.50 2.02 5.37
N LEU A 53 14.68 1.83 4.34
CA LEU A 53 14.49 0.53 3.66
C LEU A 53 15.14 0.49 2.27
N ALA A 54 16.18 1.32 2.06
CA ALA A 54 17.05 1.30 0.88
C ALA A 54 16.28 1.38 -0.47
N TYR A 55 15.26 2.24 -0.56
CA TYR A 55 14.42 2.35 -1.76
C TYR A 55 15.20 2.66 -3.03
N GLU A 56 16.34 3.33 -2.94
CA GLU A 56 17.20 3.65 -4.07
C GLU A 56 17.90 2.42 -4.67
N GLN A 57 18.00 1.32 -3.91
CA GLN A 57 18.78 0.13 -4.29
C GLN A 57 17.89 -1.06 -4.67
N ARG A 58 16.61 -1.03 -4.32
CA ARG A 58 15.67 -2.14 -4.54
C ARG A 58 15.32 -2.31 -6.02
N ASN A 59 15.17 -3.56 -6.47
CA ASN A 59 14.76 -3.87 -7.83
C ASN A 59 13.25 -3.70 -7.98
N VAL A 60 12.82 -2.85 -8.92
CA VAL A 60 11.41 -2.54 -9.19
C VAL A 60 10.60 -3.77 -9.60
N ASP A 61 11.19 -4.73 -10.30
CA ASP A 61 10.47 -5.92 -10.77
C ASP A 61 10.09 -6.83 -9.58
N ASP A 62 11.00 -6.98 -8.61
CA ASP A 62 10.75 -7.72 -7.37
C ASP A 62 9.63 -7.04 -6.56
N GLU A 63 9.62 -5.70 -6.52
CA GLU A 63 8.56 -4.93 -5.85
C GLU A 63 7.18 -5.12 -6.48
N VAL A 64 7.10 -5.12 -7.81
CA VAL A 64 5.85 -5.38 -8.52
C VAL A 64 5.38 -6.82 -8.28
N GLN A 65 6.30 -7.79 -8.29
CA GLN A 65 5.97 -9.18 -7.99
C GLN A 65 5.42 -9.36 -6.56
N LEU A 66 5.96 -8.63 -5.59
CA LEU A 66 5.44 -8.62 -4.22
C LEU A 66 3.99 -8.11 -4.17
N VAL A 67 3.71 -6.99 -4.84
CA VAL A 67 2.35 -6.40 -4.93
C VAL A 67 1.37 -7.43 -5.51
N GLU A 68 1.72 -8.07 -6.62
CA GLU A 68 0.88 -9.09 -7.27
C GLU A 68 0.60 -10.28 -6.35
N SER A 69 1.64 -10.77 -5.67
CA SER A 69 1.55 -11.93 -4.78
C SER A 69 0.66 -11.65 -3.56
N VAL A 70 0.85 -10.49 -2.92
CA VAL A 70 0.06 -10.07 -1.75
C VAL A 70 -1.41 -9.89 -2.13
N ARG A 71 -1.67 -9.21 -3.26
CA ARG A 71 -3.04 -9.00 -3.76
C ARG A 71 -3.70 -10.32 -4.15
N GLY A 72 -3.00 -11.23 -4.80
CA GLY A 72 -3.53 -12.54 -5.18
C GLY A 72 -4.01 -13.36 -3.98
N GLN A 73 -3.23 -13.38 -2.90
CA GLN A 73 -3.63 -14.03 -1.66
C GLN A 73 -4.83 -13.32 -1.00
N MET A 74 -4.80 -11.99 -0.90
CA MET A 74 -5.91 -11.24 -0.30
C MET A 74 -7.21 -11.39 -1.09
N VAL A 75 -7.18 -11.41 -2.42
CA VAL A 75 -8.37 -11.70 -3.25
C VAL A 75 -8.95 -13.07 -2.91
N SER A 76 -8.10 -14.09 -2.76
CA SER A 76 -8.55 -15.44 -2.42
C SER A 76 -9.24 -15.48 -1.06
N ILE A 77 -8.69 -14.78 -0.05
CA ILE A 77 -9.29 -14.66 1.29
C ILE A 77 -10.60 -13.87 1.26
N LEU A 78 -10.60 -12.68 0.65
CA LEU A 78 -11.77 -11.79 0.64
C LEU A 78 -12.98 -12.43 -0.06
N ARG A 79 -12.75 -13.28 -1.07
CA ARG A 79 -13.81 -14.04 -1.76
C ARG A 79 -14.49 -15.10 -0.89
N THR A 80 -13.92 -15.49 0.25
CA THR A 80 -14.56 -16.44 1.17
C THR A 80 -15.53 -15.77 2.15
N LEU A 81 -15.55 -14.43 2.20
CA LEU A 81 -16.33 -13.70 3.19
C LEU A 81 -17.78 -13.48 2.73
N ALA A 82 -18.72 -13.63 3.66
CA ALA A 82 -20.07 -13.13 3.47
C ALA A 82 -20.10 -11.58 3.49
N PRO A 83 -21.11 -10.92 2.90
CA PRO A 83 -21.16 -9.46 2.80
C PRO A 83 -21.04 -8.72 4.14
N ASN A 84 -21.55 -9.29 5.23
CA ASN A 84 -21.43 -8.72 6.58
C ASN A 84 -19.99 -8.74 7.12
N GLY A 85 -19.12 -9.63 6.61
CA GLY A 85 -17.71 -9.70 6.97
C GLY A 85 -16.95 -8.41 6.66
N PHE A 86 -17.35 -7.68 5.62
CA PHE A 86 -16.74 -6.39 5.24
C PHE A 86 -17.03 -5.26 6.24
N ARG A 87 -18.03 -5.44 7.12
CA ARG A 87 -18.38 -4.50 8.19
C ARG A 87 -17.58 -4.72 9.48
N ARG A 88 -16.79 -5.80 9.58
CA ARG A 88 -15.88 -6.00 10.72
C ARG A 88 -14.90 -4.83 10.81
N THR A 89 -14.56 -4.46 12.03
CA THR A 89 -13.73 -3.30 12.36
C THR A 89 -12.50 -3.69 13.17
N GLY A 90 -11.47 -2.86 13.12
CA GLY A 90 -10.40 -2.81 14.10
C GLY A 90 -9.91 -1.38 14.29
N ASN A 91 -8.99 -1.20 15.21
CA ASN A 91 -8.57 0.11 15.72
C ASN A 91 -7.19 0.50 15.17
N HIS A 92 -7.15 1.44 14.23
CA HIS A 92 -5.90 2.04 13.80
C HIS A 92 -5.43 3.05 14.85
N LEU A 93 -4.19 2.93 15.33
CA LEU A 93 -3.70 3.79 16.42
C LEU A 93 -3.82 5.30 16.15
N GLU A 94 -3.69 5.71 14.89
CA GLU A 94 -3.77 7.12 14.50
C GLU A 94 -5.13 7.55 13.94
N HIS A 95 -5.92 6.61 13.41
CA HIS A 95 -7.15 6.92 12.65
C HIS A 95 -8.42 6.41 13.33
N GLY A 96 -8.28 5.76 14.49
CA GLY A 96 -9.39 5.15 15.20
C GLY A 96 -9.98 3.94 14.46
N PRO A 97 -11.27 3.65 14.67
CA PRO A 97 -11.94 2.49 14.08
C PRO A 97 -11.95 2.56 12.55
N LEU A 98 -11.49 1.50 11.89
CA LEU A 98 -11.59 1.30 10.45
C LEU A 98 -12.25 -0.04 10.14
N SER A 99 -13.19 -0.05 9.20
CA SER A 99 -13.80 -1.28 8.69
C SER A 99 -12.90 -1.99 7.67
N LEU A 100 -13.12 -3.29 7.48
CA LEU A 100 -12.50 -4.06 6.40
C LEU A 100 -12.77 -3.42 5.03
N GLU A 101 -14.01 -2.97 4.77
CA GLU A 101 -14.37 -2.24 3.55
C GLU A 101 -13.52 -0.96 3.38
N THR A 102 -13.32 -0.20 4.46
CA THR A 102 -12.51 1.02 4.42
C THR A 102 -11.05 0.71 4.10
N LEU A 103 -10.48 -0.32 4.74
CA LEU A 103 -9.12 -0.78 4.47
C LEU A 103 -8.96 -1.25 3.01
N LEU A 104 -9.93 -2.01 2.49
CA LEU A 104 -9.96 -2.47 1.11
C LEU A 104 -10.06 -1.31 0.11
N SER A 105 -10.94 -0.33 0.38
CA SER A 105 -11.08 0.86 -0.46
C SER A 105 -9.78 1.68 -0.52
N ARG A 106 -9.11 1.85 0.64
CA ARG A 106 -7.82 2.55 0.70
C ARG A 106 -6.73 1.84 -0.10
N ILE A 107 -6.54 0.53 0.09
CA ILE A 107 -5.46 -0.19 -0.63
C ILE A 107 -5.75 -0.34 -2.13
N THR A 108 -7.02 -0.46 -2.53
CA THR A 108 -7.38 -0.46 -3.96
C THR A 108 -7.21 0.91 -4.60
N GLY A 109 -7.45 2.01 -3.87
CA GLY A 109 -7.20 3.38 -4.31
C GLY A 109 -5.72 3.81 -4.27
N HIS A 110 -4.85 3.08 -3.56
CA HIS A 110 -3.45 3.44 -3.34
C HIS A 110 -2.63 3.46 -4.64
N ILE A 111 -2.71 2.40 -5.46
CA ILE A 111 -2.00 2.35 -6.74
C ILE A 111 -2.47 3.46 -7.69
N PRO A 112 -3.78 3.64 -7.99
CA PRO A 112 -4.25 4.73 -8.83
C PRO A 112 -3.79 6.11 -8.37
N HIS A 113 -3.77 6.35 -7.06
CA HIS A 113 -3.25 7.59 -6.48
C HIS A 113 -1.78 7.81 -6.85
N HIS A 114 -0.91 6.82 -6.61
CA HIS A 114 0.53 6.96 -6.85
C HIS A 114 0.93 6.91 -8.33
N VAL A 115 0.16 6.25 -9.19
CA VAL A 115 0.38 6.24 -10.65
C VAL A 115 0.34 7.67 -11.22
N ASN A 116 -0.48 8.56 -10.66
CA ASN A 116 -0.51 9.96 -11.08
C ASN A 116 0.83 10.67 -10.88
N PHE A 117 1.56 10.36 -9.81
CA PHE A 117 2.89 10.93 -9.57
C PHE A 117 3.94 10.38 -10.54
N ILE A 118 3.79 9.14 -11.00
CA ILE A 118 4.68 8.55 -12.02
C ILE A 118 4.41 9.22 -13.37
N LYS A 119 3.12 9.37 -13.75
CA LYS A 119 2.72 10.06 -14.97
C LYS A 119 3.25 11.50 -15.03
N ALA A 120 3.11 12.26 -13.96
CA ALA A 120 3.62 13.63 -13.89
C ALA A 120 5.15 13.71 -14.07
N LYS A 121 5.90 12.73 -13.56
CA LYS A 121 7.36 12.67 -13.76
C LYS A 121 7.73 12.35 -15.21
N ARG A 122 7.02 11.42 -15.83
CA ARG A 122 7.19 11.04 -17.23
C ARG A 122 6.95 12.24 -18.15
N GLU A 123 5.86 12.96 -17.93
CA GLU A 123 5.55 14.20 -18.64
C GLU A 123 6.68 15.24 -18.52
N LYS A 124 7.22 15.47 -17.31
CA LYS A 124 8.35 16.39 -17.10
C LYS A 124 9.66 15.94 -17.74
N LEU A 125 9.82 14.64 -17.99
CA LEU A 125 10.97 14.07 -18.70
C LEU A 125 10.75 13.99 -20.22
N GLY A 126 9.55 14.28 -20.71
CA GLY A 126 9.20 14.18 -22.14
C GLY A 126 9.08 12.73 -22.65
N ILE A 127 8.72 11.77 -21.79
CA ILE A 127 8.59 10.33 -22.12
C ILE A 127 7.25 9.74 -21.69
#